data_AF-A0A6C0IJI8-F1
#
_entry.id   AF-A0A6C0IJI8-F1
#
_cell.length_a   1.000
_cell.length_b   1.000
_cell.length_c   1.000
_cell.angle_alpha   90.00
_cell.angle_beta   90.00
_cell.angle_gamma   90.00
#
_symmetry.space_group_name_H-M   'P 1'
#
loop_
_entity.id
_entity.type
_entity.pdbx_description
1 polymer ?
#
loop_
_entity_poly.entity_id
_entity_poly.type
_entity_poly.pdbx_seq_one_letter_code
_entity_poly.pdbx_strand_id
1 'polypeptide(L)'
;MEELQVYQVSPLDRSSIYTTEYWTNQLSNGKSVTVLYTLQCDDGVFQFEITDEEKEQLLQKDHIIVNDWNASVEEVGMGWDFEHKIQNEESYTVEEIEEIKQLMYVCNGYDNEDNDFNQDIMEENSWSMNDTIYEIYSKCEFECMS
;
A
#
# COMPACT_ATOMS: atom_id res chain seq x y z
N MET A 1 7.05 -23.65 24.47
CA MET A 1 7.28 -22.91 23.23
C MET A 1 6.04 -23.13 22.43
N GLU A 2 5.31 -22.06 22.13
CA GLU A 2 4.24 -22.15 21.16
C GLU A 2 4.87 -22.41 19.79
N GLU A 3 4.28 -23.32 19.05
CA GLU A 3 4.78 -23.76 17.76
C GLU A 3 4.20 -22.82 16.71
N LEU A 4 5.07 -22.30 15.84
CA LEU A 4 4.64 -21.54 14.68
C LEU A 4 4.03 -22.50 13.66
N GLN A 5 2.90 -22.12 13.10
CA GLN A 5 2.25 -22.80 12.00
C GLN A 5 2.16 -21.86 10.81
N VAL A 6 2.14 -22.44 9.62
CA VAL A 6 1.97 -21.69 8.38
C VAL A 6 0.50 -21.75 7.97
N TYR A 7 -0.09 -20.58 7.79
CA TYR A 7 -1.48 -20.42 7.38
C TYR A 7 -1.56 -19.69 6.04
N GLN A 8 -2.37 -20.21 5.14
CA GLN A 8 -2.87 -19.46 4.00
C GLN A 8 -4.08 -18.65 4.45
N VAL A 9 -4.08 -17.35 4.16
CA VAL A 9 -5.05 -16.38 4.65
C VAL A 9 -5.68 -15.65 3.48
N SER A 10 -7.01 -15.69 3.42
CA SER A 10 -7.81 -15.02 2.38
C SER A 10 -8.96 -14.24 3.02
N PRO A 11 -9.34 -13.07 2.49
CA PRO A 11 -10.49 -12.34 2.99
C PRO A 11 -11.79 -13.08 2.66
N LEU A 12 -12.79 -12.97 3.55
CA LEU A 12 -14.14 -13.47 3.28
C LEU A 12 -14.93 -12.56 2.33
N ASP A 13 -14.71 -11.25 2.43
CA ASP A 13 -15.37 -10.25 1.59
C ASP A 13 -14.47 -9.83 0.42
N ARG A 14 -15.04 -9.78 -0.78
CA ARG A 14 -14.37 -9.22 -1.96
C ARG A 14 -14.16 -7.72 -1.82
N SER A 15 -13.18 -7.19 -2.55
CA SER A 15 -12.84 -5.76 -2.56
C SER A 15 -12.50 -5.22 -1.16
N SER A 16 -11.92 -6.07 -0.31
CA SER A 16 -11.55 -5.71 1.07
C SER A 16 -10.04 -5.54 1.26
N ILE A 17 -9.24 -5.80 0.23
CA ILE A 17 -7.79 -5.64 0.28
C ILE A 17 -7.42 -4.26 -0.24
N TYR A 18 -6.52 -3.59 0.48
CA TYR A 18 -5.93 -2.33 0.08
C TYR A 18 -4.41 -2.46 0.08
N THR A 19 -3.78 -2.02 -1.00
CA THR A 19 -2.33 -1.90 -1.10
C THR A 19 -1.98 -0.42 -1.16
N THR A 20 -1.19 0.07 -0.21
CA THR A 20 -0.73 1.46 -0.18
C THR A 20 0.77 1.51 -0.43
N GLU A 21 1.17 1.99 -1.60
CA GLU A 21 2.55 2.24 -1.97
C GLU A 21 3.03 3.60 -1.45
N TYR A 22 4.26 3.64 -0.94
CA TYR A 22 4.89 4.84 -0.39
C TYR A 22 5.96 5.35 -1.36
N TRP A 23 5.59 6.36 -2.15
CA TRP A 23 6.46 7.00 -3.12
C TRP A 23 7.14 8.21 -2.50
N THR A 24 8.47 8.25 -2.52
CA THR A 24 9.24 9.33 -1.88
C THR A 24 10.13 10.08 -2.85
N ASN A 25 10.32 11.37 -2.60
CA ASN A 25 11.24 12.22 -3.34
C ASN A 25 11.75 13.36 -2.43
N GLN A 26 12.67 14.17 -2.95
CA GLN A 26 13.21 15.34 -2.27
C GLN A 26 12.95 16.60 -3.11
N LEU A 27 12.38 17.61 -2.47
CA LEU A 27 12.17 18.92 -3.09
C LEU A 27 13.49 19.68 -3.25
N SER A 28 13.48 20.71 -4.09
CA SER A 28 14.60 21.60 -4.38
C SER A 28 15.21 22.24 -3.13
N ASN A 29 14.41 22.44 -2.08
CA ASN A 29 14.85 22.97 -0.79
C ASN A 29 15.41 21.91 0.18
N GLY A 30 15.45 20.64 -0.24
CA GLY A 30 15.95 19.50 0.53
C GLY A 30 14.91 18.82 1.43
N LYS A 31 13.67 19.32 1.50
CA LYS A 31 12.58 18.70 2.26
C LYS A 31 12.13 17.41 1.58
N SER A 32 11.95 16.34 2.36
CA SER A 32 11.40 15.08 1.85
C SER A 32 9.90 15.19 1.67
N VAL A 33 9.39 14.55 0.61
CA VAL A 33 7.97 14.38 0.35
C VAL A 33 7.65 12.90 0.21
N THR A 34 6.45 12.52 0.63
CA THR A 34 5.88 11.19 0.42
C THR A 34 4.49 11.32 -0.16
N VAL A 35 4.23 10.58 -1.24
CA VAL A 35 2.92 10.41 -1.85
C VAL A 35 2.50 8.97 -1.61
N LEU A 36 1.28 8.81 -1.12
CA LEU A 36 0.66 7.49 -0.94
C LEU A 36 -0.19 7.21 -2.16
N TYR A 37 -0.01 6.05 -2.78
CA TYR A 37 -0.89 5.53 -3.81
C TYR A 37 -1.60 4.29 -3.25
N THR A 38 -2.91 4.37 -3.09
CA THR A 38 -3.73 3.32 -2.49
C THR A 38 -4.62 2.69 -3.56
N LEU A 39 -4.49 1.38 -3.73
CA LEU A 39 -5.26 0.58 -4.68
C LEU A 39 -6.15 -0.40 -3.92
N GLN A 40 -7.43 -0.43 -4.27
CA GLN A 40 -8.40 -1.41 -3.79
C GLN A 40 -8.41 -2.63 -4.71
N CYS A 41 -8.17 -3.80 -4.13
CA CYS A 41 -8.04 -5.07 -4.83
C CYS A 41 -9.22 -5.99 -4.55
N ASP A 42 -9.67 -6.71 -5.59
CA ASP A 42 -10.88 -7.54 -5.52
C ASP A 42 -10.73 -8.77 -4.61
N ASP A 43 -9.57 -9.41 -4.61
CA ASP A 43 -9.27 -10.61 -3.82
C ASP A 43 -7.75 -10.75 -3.62
N GLY A 44 -7.29 -11.71 -2.84
CA GLY A 44 -5.88 -11.97 -2.61
C GLY A 44 -5.62 -13.06 -1.59
N VAL A 45 -4.39 -13.57 -1.60
CA VAL A 45 -3.92 -14.66 -0.75
C VAL A 45 -2.61 -14.24 -0.10
N PHE A 46 -2.56 -14.44 1.21
CA PHE A 46 -1.41 -14.12 2.06
C PHE A 46 -0.97 -15.38 2.80
N GLN A 47 0.30 -15.45 3.17
CA GLN A 47 0.83 -16.51 4.00
C GLN A 47 1.26 -15.93 5.34
N PHE A 48 0.76 -16.46 6.44
CA PHE A 48 1.09 -16.04 7.81
C PHE A 48 1.82 -17.18 8.51
N GLU A 49 2.98 -16.90 9.10
CA GLU A 49 3.69 -17.83 9.99
C GLU A 49 3.56 -17.34 11.43
N ILE A 50 2.56 -17.88 12.12
CA ILE A 50 2.06 -17.39 13.42
C ILE A 50 1.70 -18.53 14.37
N THR A 51 1.56 -18.22 15.65
CA THR A 51 1.07 -19.15 16.69
C THR A 51 -0.46 -19.28 16.68
N ASP A 52 -0.97 -20.30 17.36
CA ASP A 52 -2.42 -20.47 17.54
C ASP A 52 -3.04 -19.30 18.35
N GLU A 53 -2.31 -18.71 19.30
CA GLU A 53 -2.81 -17.55 20.05
C GLU A 53 -2.96 -16.33 19.13
N GLU A 54 -1.96 -16.04 18.29
CA GLU A 54 -2.01 -14.95 17.32
C GLU A 54 -3.11 -15.15 16.29
N LYS A 55 -3.33 -16.39 15.83
CA LYS A 55 -4.45 -16.73 14.96
C LYS A 55 -5.79 -16.42 15.63
N GLU A 56 -5.99 -16.84 16.88
CA GLU A 56 -7.22 -16.53 17.62
C GLU A 56 -7.44 -15.02 17.78
N GLN A 57 -6.37 -14.23 17.93
CA GLN A 57 -6.45 -12.77 17.94
C GLN A 57 -6.85 -12.21 16.57
N LEU A 58 -6.26 -12.72 15.48
CA LEU A 58 -6.57 -12.30 14.10
C LEU A 58 -8.00 -12.64 13.69
N LEU A 59 -8.54 -13.79 14.13
CA LEU A 59 -9.94 -14.19 13.88
C LEU A 59 -10.97 -13.23 14.48
N GLN A 60 -10.59 -12.40 15.46
CA GLN A 60 -11.46 -11.38 16.05
C GLN A 60 -11.34 -10.00 15.37
N LYS A 61 -10.43 -9.83 14.42
CA LYS A 61 -10.19 -8.55 13.74
C LYS A 61 -11.01 -8.47 12.45
N ASP A 62 -11.58 -7.30 12.22
CA ASP A 62 -12.20 -6.92 10.94
C ASP A 62 -11.25 -6.03 10.10
N HIS A 63 -10.09 -5.67 10.66
CA HIS A 63 -9.01 -4.93 10.00
C HIS A 63 -7.65 -5.49 10.42
N ILE A 64 -6.85 -5.86 9.42
CA ILE A 64 -5.52 -6.44 9.59
C ILE A 64 -4.55 -5.65 8.71
N ILE A 65 -3.50 -5.10 9.31
CA ILE A 65 -2.32 -4.60 8.60
C ILE A 65 -1.37 -5.80 8.47
N VAL A 66 -1.22 -6.35 7.27
CA VAL A 66 -0.47 -7.61 7.05
C VAL A 66 0.99 -7.44 7.44
N ASN A 67 1.59 -6.29 7.13
CA ASN A 67 2.99 -5.97 7.45
C ASN A 67 3.32 -5.96 8.96
N ASP A 68 2.32 -5.88 9.84
CA ASP A 68 2.51 -5.94 11.30
C ASP A 68 2.74 -7.39 11.79
N TRP A 69 2.60 -8.38 10.91
CA TRP A 69 2.71 -9.80 11.21
C TRP A 69 3.86 -10.45 10.44
N ASN A 70 4.30 -11.62 10.89
CA ASN A 70 5.22 -12.45 10.12
C ASN A 70 4.47 -13.08 8.94
N ALA A 71 4.24 -12.28 7.90
CA ALA A 71 3.43 -12.63 6.77
C ALA A 71 4.08 -12.22 5.44
N SER A 72 3.76 -12.96 4.39
CA SER A 72 4.11 -12.66 3.00
C SER A 72 2.86 -12.56 2.14
N VAL A 73 2.98 -11.80 1.06
CA VAL A 73 1.95 -11.71 0.03
C VAL A 73 2.25 -12.80 -0.99
N GLU A 74 1.30 -13.70 -1.22
CA GLU A 74 1.43 -14.72 -2.25
C GLU A 74 0.82 -14.22 -3.57
N GLU A 75 -0.40 -13.69 -3.49
CA GLU A 75 -1.12 -13.15 -4.63
C GLU A 75 -2.01 -11.98 -4.20
N VAL A 76 -2.05 -10.93 -5.01
CA VAL A 76 -3.07 -9.88 -4.89
C VAL A 76 -3.78 -9.78 -6.23
N GLY A 77 -5.10 -9.83 -6.19
CA GLY A 77 -5.96 -9.75 -7.36
C GLY A 77 -5.93 -8.38 -8.03
N MET A 78 -6.66 -8.27 -9.14
CA MET A 78 -6.72 -7.05 -9.93
C MET A 78 -7.28 -5.89 -9.11
N GLY A 79 -6.53 -4.78 -9.09
CA GLY A 79 -7.01 -3.51 -8.55
C GLY A 79 -8.05 -2.87 -9.47
N TRP A 80 -9.07 -2.24 -8.89
CA TRP A 80 -10.19 -1.67 -9.67
C TRP A 80 -10.54 -0.23 -9.30
N ASP A 81 -10.19 0.23 -8.10
CA ASP A 81 -10.33 1.62 -7.67
C ASP A 81 -9.04 2.07 -7.00
N PHE A 82 -8.66 3.34 -7.19
CA PHE A 82 -7.44 3.87 -6.62
C PHE A 82 -7.59 5.33 -6.21
N GLU A 83 -6.77 5.73 -5.25
CA GLU A 83 -6.56 7.12 -4.90
C GLU A 83 -5.07 7.39 -4.65
N HIS A 84 -4.69 8.66 -4.69
CA HIS A 84 -3.37 9.08 -4.24
C HIS A 84 -3.47 10.35 -3.40
N LYS A 85 -2.59 10.48 -2.41
CA LYS A 85 -2.52 11.67 -1.56
C LYS A 85 -1.09 12.07 -1.24
N ILE A 86 -0.84 13.37 -1.12
CA ILE A 86 0.40 13.87 -0.55
C ILE A 86 0.33 13.71 0.98
N GLN A 87 1.28 12.99 1.57
CA GLN A 87 1.32 12.80 3.01
C GLN A 87 1.66 14.10 3.73
N ASN A 88 0.83 14.50 4.70
CA ASN A 88 0.94 15.77 5.44
C ASN A 88 0.94 16.98 4.49
N GLU A 89 0.05 17.00 3.50
CA GLU A 89 -0.07 18.06 2.49
C GLU A 89 -0.12 19.48 3.12
N GLU A 90 -0.79 19.62 4.25
CA GLU A 90 -0.94 20.86 5.01
C GLU A 90 0.39 21.40 5.59
N SER A 91 1.43 20.59 5.61
CA SER A 91 2.77 20.98 6.08
C SER A 91 3.61 21.66 5.01
N TYR A 92 3.14 21.71 3.76
CA TYR A 92 3.86 22.30 2.63
C TYR A 92 3.36 23.71 2.31
N THR A 93 4.27 24.54 1.81
CA THR A 93 3.89 25.85 1.25
C THR A 93 3.23 25.68 -0.12
N VAL A 94 2.57 26.73 -0.62
CA VAL A 94 1.97 26.72 -1.96
C VAL A 94 3.03 26.43 -3.03
N GLU A 95 4.23 27.01 -2.89
CA GLU A 95 5.36 26.82 -3.81
C GLU A 95 5.86 25.36 -3.77
N GLU A 96 5.93 24.75 -2.59
CA GLU A 96 6.30 23.34 -2.43
C GLU A 96 5.24 22.41 -3.03
N ILE A 97 3.95 22.71 -2.87
CA ILE A 97 2.86 21.93 -3.47
C ILE A 97 2.90 22.02 -5.01
N GLU A 98 3.18 23.20 -5.57
CA GLU A 98 3.35 23.37 -7.01
C GLU A 98 4.53 22.54 -7.52
N GLU A 99 5.66 22.54 -6.80
CA GLU A 99 6.82 21.69 -7.13
C GLU A 99 6.47 20.20 -7.08
N ILE A 100 5.77 19.74 -6.03
CA ILE A 100 5.33 18.34 -5.91
C ILE A 100 4.45 17.95 -7.09
N LYS A 101 3.47 18.78 -7.47
CA LYS A 101 2.59 18.50 -8.61
C LYS A 101 3.35 18.44 -9.94
N GLN A 102 4.32 19.34 -10.14
CA GLN A 102 5.20 19.27 -11.32
C GLN A 102 5.96 17.94 -11.35
N LEU A 103 6.51 17.50 -10.22
CA LEU A 103 7.20 16.21 -10.10
C LEU A 103 6.27 15.00 -10.27
N MET A 104 4.98 15.12 -10.00
CA MET A 104 4.02 14.01 -10.13
C MET A 104 3.42 13.88 -11.53
N TYR A 105 3.29 14.98 -12.27
CA TYR A 105 2.44 15.01 -13.47
C TYR A 105 3.17 15.43 -14.75
N VAL A 106 4.35 16.04 -14.65
CA VAL A 106 5.08 16.56 -15.80
C VAL A 106 6.39 15.83 -15.97
N CYS A 107 6.62 15.23 -17.13
CA CYS A 107 7.88 14.54 -17.44
C CYS A 107 8.23 14.66 -18.93
N ASN A 108 9.49 14.94 -19.26
CA ASN A 108 9.99 14.91 -20.65
C ASN A 108 9.16 15.75 -21.67
N GLY A 109 8.53 16.85 -21.21
CA GLY A 109 7.67 17.70 -22.05
C GLY A 109 6.25 17.17 -22.25
N TYR A 110 5.90 16.05 -21.62
CA TYR A 110 4.54 15.58 -21.41
C TYR A 110 3.98 16.16 -20.11
N ASP A 111 2.73 16.60 -20.14
CA ASP A 111 1.98 17.12 -18.99
C ASP A 111 0.71 16.29 -18.86
N ASN A 112 0.54 15.58 -17.74
CA ASN A 112 -0.63 14.77 -17.47
C ASN A 112 -1.79 15.65 -17.02
N GLU A 113 -2.54 16.20 -17.99
CA GLU A 113 -3.65 17.13 -17.75
C GLU A 113 -4.76 16.56 -16.84
N ASP A 114 -4.93 15.23 -16.83
CA ASP A 114 -5.93 14.54 -16.02
C ASP A 114 -5.51 14.45 -14.53
N ASN A 115 -4.24 14.74 -14.20
CA ASN A 115 -3.66 14.60 -12.86
C ASN A 115 -3.84 13.19 -12.25
N ASP A 116 -3.99 12.18 -13.10
CA ASP A 116 -4.01 10.78 -12.70
C ASP A 116 -2.62 10.34 -12.24
N PHE A 117 -2.58 9.48 -11.23
CA PHE A 117 -1.33 8.91 -10.77
C PHE A 117 -0.72 8.03 -11.86
N ASN A 118 0.53 8.28 -12.21
CA ASN A 118 1.24 7.53 -13.24
C ASN A 118 2.61 7.11 -12.72
N GLN A 119 2.79 5.81 -12.48
CA GLN A 119 4.03 5.25 -11.95
C GLN A 119 5.24 5.51 -12.86
N ASP A 120 5.07 5.48 -14.18
CA ASP A 120 6.16 5.77 -15.13
C ASP A 120 6.66 7.22 -14.98
N ILE A 121 5.75 8.19 -14.80
CA ILE A 121 6.12 9.60 -14.54
C ILE A 121 6.85 9.72 -13.20
N MET A 122 6.38 9.02 -12.17
CA MET A 122 7.01 9.03 -10.85
C MET A 122 8.45 8.52 -10.94
N GLU A 123 8.66 7.36 -11.57
CA GLU A 123 10.00 6.78 -11.73
C GLU A 123 10.94 7.68 -12.55
N GLU A 124 10.47 8.22 -13.69
CA GLU A 124 11.26 9.13 -14.53
C GLU A 124 11.64 10.43 -13.79
N ASN A 125 10.76 10.92 -12.92
CA ASN A 125 11.02 12.08 -12.05
C ASN A 125 11.76 11.70 -10.75
N SER A 126 12.42 10.53 -10.72
CA SER A 126 13.27 10.07 -9.63
C SER A 126 12.56 9.85 -8.29
N TRP A 127 11.24 9.62 -8.32
CA TRP A 127 10.55 9.10 -7.15
C TRP A 127 10.98 7.66 -6.90
N SER A 128 11.05 7.29 -5.62
CA SER A 128 11.36 5.93 -5.19
C SER A 128 10.17 5.33 -4.45
N MET A 129 9.64 4.20 -4.93
CA MET A 129 8.71 3.37 -4.18
C MET A 129 9.50 2.61 -3.12
N ASN A 130 9.33 3.00 -1.86
CA ASN A 130 10.15 2.49 -0.76
C ASN A 130 9.52 1.29 -0.06
N ASP A 131 8.19 1.27 0.03
CA ASP A 131 7.44 0.30 0.81
C ASP A 131 6.01 0.17 0.31
N THR A 132 5.39 -0.97 0.62
CA THR A 132 3.99 -1.26 0.33
C THR A 132 3.33 -1.83 1.58
N ILE A 133 2.29 -1.16 2.05
CA ILE A 133 1.46 -1.62 3.15
C ILE A 133 0.26 -2.36 2.58
N TYR A 134 0.05 -3.59 3.03
CA TYR A 134 -1.10 -4.42 2.68
C TYR A 134 -2.07 -4.45 3.86
N GLU A 135 -3.32 -4.09 3.59
CA GLU A 135 -4.38 -4.07 4.58
C GLU A 135 -5.56 -4.92 4.11
N ILE A 136 -6.19 -5.62 5.06
CA ILE A 136 -7.41 -6.39 4.84
C ILE A 136 -8.50 -5.81 5.73
N TYR A 137 -9.57 -5.30 5.14
CA TYR A 137 -10.78 -4.77 5.80
C TYR A 137 -11.92 -5.78 5.73
N SER A 138 -11.63 -7.01 6.16
CA SER A 138 -12.56 -8.13 6.22
C SER A 138 -12.10 -9.09 7.30
N LYS A 139 -13.02 -9.93 7.77
CA LYS A 139 -12.61 -11.19 8.41
C LYS A 139 -11.91 -12.08 7.40
N CYS A 140 -11.04 -12.95 7.88
CA CYS A 140 -10.29 -13.87 7.03
C CYS A 140 -10.57 -15.33 7.38
N GLU A 141 -10.44 -16.19 6.37
CA GLU A 141 -10.27 -17.62 6.56
C GLU A 141 -8.78 -17.96 6.68
N PHE A 142 -8.47 -18.96 7.50
CA PHE A 142 -7.11 -19.44 7.76
C PHE A 142 -7.04 -20.94 7.49
N GLU A 143 -6.35 -21.34 6.42
CA GLU A 143 -6.09 -22.73 6.09
C GLU A 143 -4.68 -23.12 6.55
N CYS A 144 -4.56 -24.12 7.43
CA CYS A 144 -3.26 -24.60 7.93
C CYS A 144 -2.54 -25.37 6.83
N MET A 145 -1.31 -24.98 6.52
CA MET A 145 -0.47 -25.58 5.47
C MET A 145 0.55 -26.56 6.04
N SER A 146 0.98 -26.36 7.29
CA SER A 146 1.89 -27.24 8.04
C SER A 146 1.97 -26.87 9.51
#